data_AF-X1BTF7-F1
#
_entry.id   AF-X1BTF7-F1
#
_cell.length_a   1.000
_cell.length_b   1.000
_cell.length_c   1.000
_cell.angle_alpha   90.00
_cell.angle_beta   90.00
_cell.angle_gamma   90.00
#
_symmetry.space_group_name_H-M   'P 1'
#
loop_
_entity.id
_entity.type
_entity.pdbx_description
1 polymer ?
#
loop_
_entity_poly.entity_id
_entity_poly.type
_entity_poly.pdbx_seq_one_letter_code
_entity_poly.pdbx_strand_id
1 'polypeptide(L)'
;MILLANATILNFNPARVDKNTDVAIEGNKIIAIGRQLYSQYPNAEAIDLQEKIIMTGLVCAHNHFYSSLARGILAKIEPPGNFVEMLENLWWKLDRALDDKLLYCSGMIGALEAIKSGTTA
;
A
#
# COMPACT_ATOMS: atom_id res chain seq x y z
N MET A 1 -9.21 21.17 1.97
CA MET A 1 -10.16 20.16 1.44
C MET A 1 -9.72 19.82 0.04
N ILE A 2 -9.73 18.55 -0.33
CA ILE A 2 -9.33 18.06 -1.66
C ILE A 2 -10.58 17.56 -2.37
N LEU A 3 -10.73 17.90 -3.64
CA LEU A 3 -11.76 17.37 -4.52
C LEU A 3 -11.12 16.60 -5.67
N LEU A 4 -11.28 15.29 -5.69
CA LEU A 4 -10.84 14.44 -6.80
C LEU A 4 -11.99 14.36 -7.82
N ALA A 5 -11.86 15.00 -8.97
CA ALA A 5 -12.94 15.15 -9.94
C ALA A 5 -12.83 14.18 -11.13
N ASN A 6 -13.96 13.84 -11.74
CA ASN A 6 -14.05 13.07 -13.00
C ASN A 6 -13.38 11.69 -13.00
N ALA A 7 -13.25 11.05 -11.84
CA ALA A 7 -12.62 9.75 -11.72
C ALA A 7 -13.55 8.60 -12.17
N THR A 8 -12.94 7.45 -12.47
CA THR A 8 -13.63 6.16 -12.42
C THR A 8 -13.38 5.50 -11.06
N ILE A 9 -14.45 5.25 -10.29
CA ILE A 9 -14.33 4.63 -8.96
C ILE A 9 -14.59 3.14 -9.05
N LEU A 10 -13.64 2.33 -8.59
CA LEU A 10 -13.80 0.89 -8.39
C LEU A 10 -14.23 0.61 -6.95
N ASN A 11 -15.43 0.07 -6.79
CA ASN A 11 -15.94 -0.38 -5.49
C ASN A 11 -15.89 -1.89 -5.42
N PHE A 12 -15.33 -2.44 -4.34
CA PHE A 12 -15.27 -3.87 -4.12
C PHE A 12 -16.51 -4.42 -3.38
N ASN A 13 -17.20 -3.59 -2.58
CA ASN A 13 -18.38 -4.02 -1.83
C ASN A 13 -19.42 -2.89 -1.65
N PRO A 14 -20.62 -2.99 -2.25
CA PRO A 14 -20.96 -3.94 -3.32
C PRO A 14 -20.09 -3.69 -4.56
N ALA A 15 -19.81 -4.74 -5.33
CA ALA A 15 -18.98 -4.65 -6.52
C ALA A 15 -19.64 -3.78 -7.60
N ARG A 16 -19.05 -2.63 -7.92
CA ARG A 16 -19.54 -1.72 -8.97
C ARG A 16 -18.45 -0.78 -9.48
N VAL A 17 -18.70 -0.20 -10.65
CA VAL A 17 -17.82 0.79 -11.30
C VAL A 17 -18.60 2.07 -11.57
N ASP A 18 -18.21 3.16 -10.92
CA ASP A 18 -18.87 4.46 -11.04
C ASP A 18 -18.03 5.41 -11.90
N LYS A 19 -18.48 5.71 -13.13
CA LYS A 19 -17.78 6.60 -14.07
C LYS A 19 -18.20 8.06 -13.90
N ASN A 20 -17.26 8.98 -14.17
CA ASN A 20 -17.43 10.43 -14.08
C ASN A 20 -17.92 10.82 -12.69
N THR A 21 -17.17 10.40 -11.67
CA THR A 21 -17.54 10.55 -10.26
C THR A 21 -16.46 11.34 -9.53
N ASP A 22 -16.91 12.20 -8.64
CA ASP A 22 -16.08 13.05 -7.80
C ASP A 22 -16.01 12.49 -6.37
N VAL A 23 -14.89 12.72 -5.69
CA VAL A 23 -14.67 12.36 -4.27
C VAL A 23 -14.18 13.59 -3.53
N ALA A 24 -14.91 14.05 -2.52
CA ALA A 24 -14.50 15.13 -1.63
C ALA A 24 -13.89 14.57 -0.34
N ILE A 25 -12.71 15.08 0.02
CA ILE A 25 -11.90 14.63 1.15
C ILE A 25 -11.58 15.82 2.06
N GLU A 26 -11.85 15.65 3.36
CA GLU A 26 -11.45 16.59 4.40
C GLU A 26 -10.60 15.89 5.45
N GLY A 27 -9.35 16.36 5.61
CA GLY A 27 -8.36 15.68 6.45
C GLY A 27 -8.15 14.23 5.99
N ASN A 28 -8.52 13.27 6.84
CA ASN A 28 -8.40 11.83 6.59
C ASN A 28 -9.76 11.14 6.34
N LYS A 29 -10.82 11.90 6.03
CA LYS A 29 -12.16 11.36 5.80
C LYS A 29 -12.68 11.70 4.41
N ILE A 30 -13.33 10.72 3.79
CA ILE A 30 -14.18 10.96 2.63
C ILE A 30 -15.49 11.54 3.16
N ILE A 31 -15.84 12.75 2.72
CA ILE A 31 -17.05 13.45 3.18
C ILE A 31 -18.20 13.38 2.17
N ALA A 32 -17.89 13.19 0.89
CA ALA A 32 -18.89 12.99 -0.16
C ALA A 32 -18.31 12.22 -1.35
N ILE A 33 -19.16 11.43 -2.00
CA ILE A 33 -18.90 10.80 -3.30
C ILE A 33 -20.14 11.06 -4.16
N GLY A 34 -19.96 11.57 -5.37
CA GLY A 34 -21.09 11.93 -6.23
C GLY A 34 -20.65 12.63 -7.50
N ARG A 35 -21.58 13.28 -8.20
CA ARG A 35 -21.27 14.06 -9.40
C ARG A 35 -21.39 15.55 -9.12
N GLN A 36 -20.62 16.35 -9.85
CA GLN A 36 -20.69 17.81 -9.84
C GLN A 36 -20.44 18.42 -8.44
N LEU A 37 -19.56 17.78 -7.65
CA LEU A 37 -19.27 18.20 -6.28
C LEU A 37 -18.55 19.55 -6.21
N TYR A 38 -17.97 20.02 -7.32
CA TYR A 38 -17.39 21.36 -7.42
C TYR A 38 -18.37 22.48 -7.02
N SER A 39 -19.65 22.32 -7.36
CA SER A 39 -20.71 23.29 -7.00
C SER A 39 -20.97 23.36 -5.50
N GLN A 40 -20.77 22.25 -4.78
CA GLN A 40 -20.98 22.13 -3.34
C GLN A 40 -19.73 22.56 -2.56
N TYR A 41 -18.55 22.40 -3.15
CA TYR A 41 -17.26 22.70 -2.53
C TYR A 41 -16.39 23.61 -3.43
N PRO A 42 -16.83 24.85 -3.72
CA PRO A 42 -16.15 25.72 -4.68
C PRO A 42 -14.74 26.17 -4.25
N ASN A 43 -14.42 26.03 -2.96
CA ASN A 43 -13.11 26.39 -2.39
C ASN A 43 -12.19 25.17 -2.19
N ALA A 44 -12.59 23.97 -2.59
CA ALA A 44 -11.75 22.79 -2.50
C ALA A 44 -10.63 22.85 -3.55
N GLU A 45 -9.45 22.33 -3.18
CA GLU A 45 -8.38 22.10 -4.15
C GLU A 45 -8.79 20.95 -5.08
N ALA A 46 -9.14 21.29 -6.31
CA ALA A 46 -9.64 20.32 -7.29
C ALA A 46 -8.51 19.68 -8.09
N ILE A 47 -8.51 18.35 -8.16
CA ILE A 47 -7.59 17.55 -8.96
C ILE A 47 -8.44 16.78 -9.98
N ASP A 48 -8.23 17.06 -11.26
CA ASP A 48 -8.91 16.34 -12.34
C ASP A 48 -8.26 14.97 -12.56
N LEU A 49 -9.07 13.92 -12.45
CA LEU A 49 -8.67 12.52 -12.55
C LEU A 49 -9.33 11.84 -13.76
N GLN A 50 -9.63 12.60 -14.81
CA GLN A 50 -10.09 12.04 -16.08
C GLN A 50 -9.17 10.90 -16.55
N GLU A 51 -9.78 9.77 -16.95
CA GLU A 51 -9.10 8.53 -17.34
C GLU A 51 -8.25 7.86 -16.25
N LYS A 52 -8.34 8.32 -15.00
CA LYS A 52 -7.73 7.67 -13.83
C LYS A 52 -8.77 6.88 -13.06
N ILE A 53 -8.25 5.93 -12.29
CA ILE A 53 -9.04 5.07 -11.41
C ILE A 53 -8.75 5.44 -9.96
N ILE A 54 -9.81 5.55 -9.16
CA ILE A 54 -9.74 5.53 -7.71
C ILE A 54 -10.22 4.14 -7.26
N MET A 55 -9.43 3.50 -6.39
CA MET A 55 -9.83 2.30 -5.67
C MET A 55 -9.45 2.46 -4.20
N THR A 56 -10.04 1.65 -3.33
CA THR A 56 -9.55 1.51 -1.95
C THR A 56 -8.12 0.98 -1.99
N GLY A 57 -7.24 1.55 -1.16
CA GLY A 57 -5.89 1.03 -0.99
C GLY A 57 -5.92 -0.45 -0.59
N LEU A 58 -4.98 -1.23 -1.09
CA LEU A 58 -4.90 -2.66 -0.83
C LEU A 58 -4.50 -2.90 0.63
N VAL A 59 -5.02 -3.99 1.20
CA VAL A 59 -4.71 -4.43 2.56
C VAL A 59 -3.86 -5.69 2.50
N CYS A 60 -2.61 -5.61 2.95
CA CYS A 60 -1.72 -6.74 3.11
C CYS A 60 -1.92 -7.34 4.50
N ALA A 61 -2.72 -8.40 4.59
CA ALA A 61 -3.08 -9.02 5.87
C ALA A 61 -1.88 -9.64 6.63
N HIS A 62 -0.74 -9.83 5.96
CA HIS A 62 0.45 -10.42 6.58
C HIS A 62 1.73 -10.10 5.78
N ASN A 63 2.75 -9.56 6.45
CA ASN A 63 4.08 -9.33 5.89
C ASN A 63 5.16 -9.28 6.98
N HIS A 64 6.42 -9.42 6.58
CA HIS A 64 7.61 -9.31 7.43
C HIS A 64 8.58 -8.25 6.85
N PHE A 65 8.39 -6.99 7.23
CA PHE A 65 9.23 -5.92 6.68
C PHE A 65 10.70 -5.99 7.08
N TYR A 66 11.03 -6.54 8.26
CA TYR A 66 12.40 -6.66 8.74
C TYR A 66 13.33 -7.43 7.76
N SER A 67 12.76 -8.34 6.96
CA SER A 67 13.49 -9.18 6.00
C SER A 67 13.47 -8.64 4.57
N SER A 68 12.99 -7.42 4.33
CA SER A 68 12.85 -6.87 2.97
C SER A 68 14.18 -6.82 2.19
N LEU A 69 15.30 -6.55 2.88
CA LEU A 69 16.65 -6.56 2.29
C LEU A 69 17.27 -7.96 2.15
N ALA A 70 16.64 -9.01 2.66
CA ALA A 70 17.13 -10.39 2.54
C ALA A 70 16.80 -11.01 1.17
N ARG A 71 15.99 -10.34 0.34
CA ARG A 71 15.63 -10.83 -1.00
C ARG A 71 16.87 -10.95 -1.88
N GLY A 72 17.04 -12.13 -2.48
CA GLY A 72 18.19 -12.43 -3.33
C GLY A 72 19.49 -12.72 -2.56
N ILE A 73 19.44 -12.91 -1.24
CA ILE A 73 20.62 -13.31 -0.47
C ILE A 73 21.14 -14.67 -0.94
N LEU A 74 22.43 -14.73 -1.27
CA LEU A 74 23.13 -15.98 -1.55
C LEU A 74 23.84 -16.43 -0.27
N ALA A 75 23.08 -17.06 0.62
CA ALA A 75 23.62 -17.58 1.86
C ALA A 75 24.26 -18.95 1.64
N LYS A 76 25.46 -19.16 2.17
CA LYS A 76 26.12 -20.47 2.19
C LYS A 76 25.54 -21.31 3.32
N ILE A 77 24.35 -21.86 3.11
CA ILE A 77 23.63 -22.73 4.03
C ILE A 77 23.29 -24.05 3.35
N GLU A 78 23.13 -25.10 4.15
CA GLU A 78 22.58 -26.35 3.63
C GLU A 78 21.12 -26.13 3.16
N PRO A 79 20.72 -26.69 2.01
CA PRO A 79 19.35 -26.58 1.52
C PRO A 79 18.35 -27.13 2.56
N PRO A 80 17.39 -26.33 3.04
CA PRO A 80 16.42 -26.80 4.02
C PRO A 80 15.40 -27.73 3.36
N GLY A 81 15.11 -28.87 3.98
CA GLY A 81 14.08 -29.83 3.55
C GLY A 81 12.68 -29.52 4.07
N ASN A 82 12.55 -28.62 5.04
CA ASN A 82 11.26 -28.21 5.62
C ASN A 82 11.32 -26.77 6.19
N PHE A 83 10.19 -26.28 6.68
CA PHE A 83 10.07 -24.93 7.22
C PHE A 83 10.92 -24.70 8.48
N VAL A 84 10.98 -25.68 9.39
CA VAL A 84 11.78 -25.57 10.63
C VAL A 84 13.26 -25.44 10.29
N GLU A 85 13.75 -26.27 9.37
CA GLU A 85 15.13 -26.17 8.88
C GLU A 85 15.40 -24.81 8.21
N MET A 86 14.44 -24.23 7.48
CA MET A 86 14.60 -22.89 6.92
C MET A 86 14.73 -21.81 8.01
N LEU A 87 13.99 -21.95 9.11
CA LEU A 87 14.10 -21.07 10.27
C LEU A 87 15.48 -21.21 10.94
N GLU A 88 15.90 -22.44 11.19
CA GLU A 88 17.17 -22.76 11.85
C GLU A 88 18.39 -22.37 11.00
N ASN A 89 18.36 -22.68 9.71
CA ASN A 89 19.51 -22.52 8.82
C ASN A 89 19.68 -21.08 8.35
N LEU A 90 18.59 -20.34 8.14
CA LEU A 90 18.63 -18.96 7.64
C LEU A 90 18.03 -17.96 8.62
N TRP A 91 16.71 -18.01 8.85
CA TRP A 91 15.98 -16.86 9.42
C TRP A 91 16.46 -16.51 10.83
N TRP A 92 16.56 -17.46 11.75
CA TRP A 92 17.02 -17.17 13.11
C TRP A 92 18.45 -16.63 13.16
N LYS A 93 19.31 -17.03 12.22
CA LYS A 93 20.68 -16.50 12.13
C LYS A 93 20.67 -15.07 11.60
N LEU A 94 19.85 -14.81 10.59
CA LEU A 94 19.68 -13.47 10.04
C LEU A 94 19.07 -12.52 11.08
N ASP A 95 18.01 -12.94 11.77
CA ASP A 95 17.31 -12.15 12.79
C ASP A 95 18.27 -11.67 13.88
N ARG A 96 19.21 -12.52 14.30
CA ARG A 96 20.25 -12.18 15.29
C ARG A 96 21.36 -11.29 14.74
N ALA A 97 21.53 -11.23 13.42
CA ALA A 97 22.56 -10.43 12.75
C ALA A 97 22.07 -9.04 12.33
N LEU A 98 20.75 -8.80 12.35
CA LEU A 98 20.17 -7.50 12.02
C LEU A 98 20.46 -6.48 13.14
N ASP A 99 20.90 -5.30 12.74
CA ASP A 99 21.03 -4.14 13.62
C ASP A 99 19.89 -3.13 13.36
N ASP A 100 19.79 -2.12 14.21
CA ASP A 100 18.74 -1.09 14.14
C ASP A 100 18.72 -0.36 12.78
N LYS A 101 19.89 -0.17 12.17
CA LYS A 101 20.00 0.52 10.89
C LYS A 101 19.47 -0.35 9.75
N LEU A 102 19.81 -1.62 9.73
CA LEU A 102 19.28 -2.59 8.77
C LEU A 102 17.78 -2.78 8.95
N LEU A 103 17.29 -2.86 10.18
CA LEU A 103 15.86 -2.93 10.46
C LEU A 103 15.12 -1.70 9.94
N TYR A 104 15.63 -0.50 10.19
CA TYR A 104 15.07 0.74 9.66
C TYR A 104 15.04 0.74 8.13
N CYS A 105 16.17 0.42 7.47
CA CYS A 105 16.25 0.37 6.02
C CYS A 105 15.32 -0.69 5.40
N SER A 106 15.23 -1.88 6.00
CA SER A 106 14.30 -2.94 5.60
C SER A 106 12.84 -2.50 5.74
N GLY A 107 12.49 -1.82 6.85
CA GLY A 107 11.17 -1.22 7.04
C GLY A 107 10.82 -0.19 5.96
N MET A 108 11.75 0.73 5.70
CA MET A 108 11.55 1.79 4.72
C MET A 108 11.40 1.27 3.29
N ILE A 109 12.25 0.34 2.86
CA ILE A 109 12.14 -0.20 1.49
C ILE A 109 10.87 -1.03 1.32
N GLY A 110 10.48 -1.82 2.33
CA GLY A 110 9.23 -2.57 2.33
C GLY A 110 8.00 -1.66 2.24
N ALA A 111 7.97 -0.58 3.02
CA ALA A 111 6.89 0.41 2.98
C ALA A 111 6.83 1.15 1.63
N LEU A 112 7.96 1.55 1.07
CA LEU A 112 8.01 2.23 -0.24
C LEU A 112 7.49 1.33 -1.37
N GLU A 113 7.86 0.05 -1.35
CA GLU A 113 7.35 -0.92 -2.33
C GLU A 113 5.86 -1.21 -2.16
N ALA A 114 5.39 -1.31 -0.91
CA ALA A 114 3.98 -1.46 -0.60
C ALA A 114 3.16 -0.28 -1.16
N ILE A 115 3.57 0.96 -0.88
CA ILE A 115 2.92 2.18 -1.38
C ILE A 115 2.94 2.21 -2.91
N LYS A 116 4.09 1.92 -3.54
CA LYS A 116 4.22 1.89 -5.00
C LYS A 116 3.32 0.84 -5.66
N SER A 117 2.98 -0.22 -4.92
CA SER A 117 2.08 -1.29 -5.36
C SER A 117 0.62 -1.04 -4.98
N GLY A 118 0.30 0.10 -4.35
CA GLY A 118 -1.05 0.47 -3.95
C GLY A 118 -1.52 -0.11 -2.60
N THR A 119 -0.63 -0.69 -1.81
CA THR A 119 -0.91 -1.16 -0.45
C THR A 119 -0.82 -0.02 0.55
N THR A 120 -1.84 0.12 1.40
CA THR A 120 -1.95 1.20 2.39
C THR A 120 -2.17 0.70 3.81
N ALA A 121 -2.36 -0.60 4.02
CA ALA A 121 -2.52 -1.25 5.32
C ALA A 121 -1.94 -2.67 5.32
#